data_AF-A0A959KQ00-F1
#
_entry.id   AF-A0A959KQ00-F1
#
_cell.length_a   1.000
_cell.length_b   1.000
_cell.length_c   1.000
_cell.angle_alpha   90.00
_cell.angle_beta   90.00
_cell.angle_gamma   90.00
#
_symmetry.space_group_name_H-M   'P 1'
#
loop_
_entity.id
_entity.type
_entity.pdbx_description
1 polymer ?
#
loop_
_entity_poly.entity_id
_entity_poly.type
_entity_poly.pdbx_seq_one_letter_code
_entity_poly.pdbx_strand_id
1 'polypeptide(L)'
;MVPEFLLQIKDFISQPWPWWVAGPMIALIMFLLLWFGKEFGISANFRVMCAADGAGDFADFFKFDWQSQGWNLMVALGAMFGGYLAAHYFLSADGDIAHISQATVESLKGIGFQYEQGEVPLVP
;
A
#
# COMPACT_ATOMS: atom_id res chain seq x y z
N MET A 1 4.24 8.68 26.32
CA MET A 1 2.80 8.97 26.53
C MET A 1 2.26 9.46 25.20
N VAL A 2 1.71 8.55 24.39
CA VAL A 2 1.08 8.93 23.11
C VAL A 2 -0.21 9.67 23.48
N PRO A 3 -0.46 10.87 22.93
CA PRO A 3 -1.65 11.63 23.28
C PRO A 3 -2.92 10.90 22.83
N GLU A 4 -3.96 10.92 23.69
CA GLU A 4 -5.27 10.27 23.47
C GLU A 4 -5.87 10.52 22.08
N PHE A 5 -5.66 11.72 21.53
CA PHE A 5 -6.17 12.06 20.19
C PHE A 5 -5.64 11.12 19.10
N LEU A 6 -4.39 10.64 19.21
CA LEU A 6 -3.80 9.76 18.20
C LEU A 6 -4.39 8.35 18.27
N LEU A 7 -4.78 7.90 19.46
CA LEU A 7 -5.45 6.61 19.63
C LEU A 7 -6.86 6.66 19.03
N GLN A 8 -7.59 7.75 19.26
CA GLN A 8 -8.91 7.95 18.65
C GLN A 8 -8.85 8.00 17.12
N ILE A 9 -7.85 8.67 16.55
CA ILE A 9 -7.64 8.70 15.09
C ILE A 9 -7.31 7.32 14.56
N LYS A 10 -6.42 6.58 15.24
CA LYS A 10 -6.07 5.20 14.87
C LYS A 10 -7.32 4.32 14.83
N ASP A 11 -8.11 4.33 15.90
CA ASP A 11 -9.30 3.48 16.03
C ASP A 11 -10.36 3.80 14.98
N PHE A 12 -10.52 5.07 14.61
CA PHE A 12 -11.43 5.49 13.55
C PHE A 12 -10.95 5.04 12.16
N ILE A 13 -9.66 5.22 11.85
CA ILE A 13 -9.10 4.87 10.53
C ILE A 13 -9.01 3.35 10.35
N SER A 14 -8.76 2.60 11.42
CA SER A 14 -8.53 1.13 11.37
C SER A 14 -9.82 0.31 11.18
N GLN A 15 -11.00 0.94 11.24
CA GLN A 15 -12.27 0.26 10.97
C GLN A 15 -12.34 -0.20 9.51
N PRO A 16 -13.14 -1.22 9.17
CA PRO A 16 -13.35 -1.60 7.78
C PRO A 16 -14.14 -0.52 7.03
N TRP A 17 -13.53 0.11 6.04
CA TRP A 17 -14.19 1.11 5.20
C TRP A 17 -15.02 0.44 4.10
N PRO A 18 -16.20 0.98 3.77
CA PRO A 18 -16.98 0.48 2.65
C PRO A 18 -16.24 0.65 1.32
N TRP A 19 -16.31 -0.37 0.46
CA TRP A 19 -15.62 -0.40 -0.84
C TRP A 19 -16.01 0.76 -1.77
N TRP A 20 -17.26 1.24 -1.67
CA TRP A 20 -17.77 2.35 -2.46
C TRP A 20 -17.19 3.71 -2.03
N VAL A 21 -16.47 3.79 -0.91
CA VAL A 21 -15.69 4.97 -0.52
C VAL A 21 -14.28 4.90 -1.10
N ALA A 22 -13.66 3.72 -1.07
CA ALA A 22 -12.30 3.51 -1.57
C ALA A 22 -12.19 3.78 -3.08
N GLY A 23 -13.16 3.30 -3.88
CA GLY A 23 -13.16 3.47 -5.33
C GLY A 23 -13.11 4.94 -5.79
N PRO A 24 -14.06 5.79 -5.39
CA PRO A 24 -14.06 7.21 -5.72
C PRO A 24 -12.82 7.95 -5.21
N MET A 25 -12.30 7.58 -4.04
CA MET A 25 -11.10 8.20 -3.48
C MET A 25 -9.87 7.91 -4.33
N ILE A 26 -9.68 6.65 -4.74
CA ILE A 26 -8.58 6.25 -5.64
C ILE A 26 -8.73 6.96 -6.99
N ALA A 27 -9.94 6.96 -7.57
CA ALA A 27 -10.21 7.63 -8.85
C ALA A 27 -9.91 9.13 -8.79
N LEU A 28 -10.28 9.80 -7.70
CA LEU A 28 -10.00 11.22 -7.49
C LEU A 28 -8.48 11.49 -7.38
N ILE A 29 -7.74 10.67 -6.63
CA ILE A 29 -6.29 10.80 -6.53
C ILE A 29 -5.62 10.58 -7.89
N MET A 30 -6.03 9.55 -8.63
CA MET A 30 -5.54 9.29 -9.99
C MET A 30 -5.84 10.44 -10.93
N PHE A 31 -7.07 10.97 -10.89
CA PHE A 31 -7.46 12.12 -11.69
C PHE A 31 -6.60 13.35 -11.39
N LEU A 32 -6.39 13.66 -10.10
CA LEU A 32 -5.55 14.79 -9.69
C LEU A 32 -4.10 14.63 -10.17
N LEU A 33 -3.53 13.42 -10.05
CA LEU A 33 -2.17 13.15 -10.50
C LEU A 33 -2.02 13.34 -12.01
N LEU A 34 -2.95 12.80 -12.80
CA LEU A 34 -2.97 12.97 -14.25
C LEU A 34 -3.22 14.43 -14.66
N TRP A 35 -4.07 15.15 -13.93
CA TRP A 35 -4.33 16.58 -14.16
C TRP A 35 -3.07 17.44 -14.00
N PHE A 36 -2.23 17.12 -13.01
CA PHE A 36 -0.92 17.75 -12.82
C PHE A 36 0.18 17.21 -13.74
N GLY A 37 -0.16 16.33 -14.69
CA GLY A 37 0.79 15.73 -15.63
C GLY A 37 1.78 14.77 -14.97
N LYS A 38 1.43 14.17 -13.83
CA LYS A 38 2.29 13.27 -13.06
C LYS A 38 1.88 11.82 -13.26
N GLU A 39 2.86 10.95 -13.51
CA GLU A 39 2.62 9.53 -13.73
C GLU A 39 2.59 8.76 -12.40
N PHE A 40 1.50 8.07 -12.09
CA PHE A 40 1.44 7.13 -10.96
C PHE A 40 1.88 5.74 -11.41
N GLY A 41 3.18 5.59 -11.70
CA GLY A 41 3.75 4.34 -12.21
C GLY A 41 4.83 3.77 -11.30
N ILE A 42 4.59 2.59 -10.71
CA ILE A 42 5.66 1.83 -10.02
C ILE A 42 6.78 1.49 -11.01
N SER A 43 6.45 1.13 -12.26
CA SER A 43 7.43 0.90 -13.32
C SER A 43 8.20 2.17 -13.71
N ALA A 44 7.55 3.34 -13.67
CA ALA A 44 8.22 4.62 -13.92
C ALA A 44 9.27 4.92 -12.84
N ASN A 45 9.02 4.54 -11.57
CA ASN A 45 10.00 4.64 -10.49
C ASN A 45 11.27 3.82 -10.76
N PHE A 46 11.11 2.55 -11.16
CA PHE A 46 12.26 1.71 -11.50
C PHE A 46 13.05 2.29 -12.69
N ARG A 47 12.36 2.81 -13.71
CA ARG A 47 13.01 3.48 -14.85
C ARG A 47 13.81 4.71 -14.44
N VAL A 48 13.27 5.55 -13.54
CA VAL A 48 13.95 6.74 -13.00
C VAL A 48 15.16 6.34 -12.16
N MET A 49 15.03 5.31 -11.32
CA MET A 49 16.14 4.79 -10.51
C MET A 49 17.28 4.27 -11.41
N CYS A 50 16.98 3.45 -12.41
CA CYS A 50 17.99 2.96 -13.36
C CYS A 50 18.64 4.10 -14.15
N ALA A 51 17.87 5.12 -14.58
CA ALA A 51 18.42 6.28 -15.28
C ALA A 51 19.35 7.13 -14.38
N ALA A 52 19.01 7.27 -13.09
CA ALA A 52 19.84 7.97 -12.11
C ALA A 52 21.15 7.21 -11.81
N ASP A 53 21.11 5.88 -11.80
CA ASP A 53 22.28 5.00 -11.61
C ASP A 53 23.18 4.90 -12.86
N GLY A 54 22.91 5.66 -13.92
CA GLY A 54 23.75 5.72 -15.12
C GLY A 54 23.42 4.68 -16.19
N ALA A 55 22.25 4.02 -16.14
CA ALA A 55 21.81 3.11 -17.20
C ALA A 55 21.63 3.79 -18.57
N GLY A 56 21.63 5.14 -18.61
CA GLY A 56 21.64 5.93 -19.84
C GLY A 56 22.85 5.68 -20.74
N ASP A 57 23.97 5.21 -20.20
CA ASP A 57 25.14 4.84 -21.02
C ASP A 57 25.00 3.46 -21.68
N PHE A 58 24.09 2.62 -21.17
CA PHE A 58 23.90 1.24 -21.63
C PHE A 58 22.71 1.08 -22.59
N ALA A 59 21.66 1.90 -22.43
CA ALA A 59 20.52 1.88 -23.34
C ALA A 59 19.88 3.27 -23.50
N ASP A 60 19.57 3.64 -24.75
CA ASP A 60 18.95 4.93 -25.08
C ASP A 60 17.56 5.12 -24.42
N PHE A 61 16.89 4.04 -24.02
CA PHE A 61 15.65 4.09 -23.25
C PHE A 61 15.80 4.82 -21.90
N PHE A 62 16.99 4.80 -21.31
CA PHE A 62 17.28 5.47 -20.03
C PHE A 62 17.92 6.86 -20.22
N LYS A 63 18.15 7.32 -21.45
CA LYS A 63 18.62 8.68 -21.75
C LYS A 63 17.47 9.68 -21.71
N PHE A 64 16.99 9.98 -20.51
CA PHE A 64 16.02 11.05 -20.28
C PHE A 64 16.39 11.84 -19.03
N ASP A 65 15.84 13.04 -18.90
CA ASP A 65 16.05 13.87 -17.72
C ASP A 65 15.28 13.27 -16.52
N TRP A 66 15.98 12.48 -15.71
CA TRP A 66 15.42 11.83 -14.53
C TRP A 66 14.98 12.83 -13.46
N GLN A 67 15.54 14.05 -13.45
CA GLN A 67 15.19 15.09 -12.47
C GLN A 67 13.75 15.59 -12.70
N SER A 68 13.33 15.66 -13.97
CA SER A 68 11.96 16.01 -14.35
C SER A 68 10.90 15.02 -13.81
N GLN A 69 11.30 13.79 -13.47
CA GLN A 69 10.45 12.72 -12.96
C GLN A 69 10.66 12.44 -11.46
N GLY A 70 11.38 13.33 -10.74
CA GLY A 70 11.69 13.17 -9.32
C GLY A 70 10.47 13.07 -8.40
N TRP A 71 9.29 13.50 -8.86
CA TRP A 71 8.03 13.30 -8.14
C TRP A 71 7.72 11.83 -7.87
N ASN A 72 8.01 10.94 -8.82
CA ASN A 72 7.66 9.53 -8.69
C ASN A 72 8.42 8.91 -7.51
N LEU A 73 9.69 9.31 -7.31
CA LEU A 73 10.52 8.86 -6.19
C LEU A 73 9.95 9.30 -4.84
N MET A 74 9.39 10.52 -4.75
CA MET A 74 8.71 10.96 -3.53
C MET A 74 7.47 10.10 -3.21
N VAL A 75 6.71 9.70 -4.23
CA VAL A 75 5.57 8.77 -4.05
C VAL A 75 6.06 7.40 -3.58
N ALA A 76 7.14 6.87 -4.17
CA ALA A 76 7.72 5.59 -3.76
C ALA A 76 8.21 5.61 -2.31
N LEU A 77 8.93 6.67 -1.91
CA LEU A 77 9.38 6.87 -0.53
C LEU A 77 8.19 7.01 0.43
N GLY A 78 7.15 7.76 0.04
CA GLY A 78 5.92 7.89 0.81
C GLY A 78 5.22 6.54 1.01
N ALA A 79 5.14 5.71 -0.03
CA ALA A 79 4.58 4.36 0.07
C ALA A 79 5.39 3.45 1.00
N MET A 80 6.73 3.51 0.93
CA MET A 80 7.62 2.76 1.81
C MET A 80 7.47 3.17 3.28
N PHE A 81 7.47 4.47 3.55
CA PHE A 81 7.30 5.00 4.90
C PHE A 81 5.90 4.74 5.45
N GLY A 82 4.87 4.88 4.61
CA GLY A 82 3.48 4.55 4.94
C GLY A 82 3.31 3.07 5.29
N GLY A 83 3.92 2.16 4.53
CA GLY A 83 3.94 0.73 4.84
C GLY A 83 4.64 0.42 6.16
N TYR A 84 5.80 1.04 6.42
CA TYR A 84 6.52 0.89 7.69
C TYR A 84 5.67 1.36 8.89
N LEU A 85 5.03 2.53 8.77
CA LEU A 85 4.15 3.06 9.80
C LEU A 85 2.91 2.17 10.02
N ALA A 86 2.30 1.68 8.94
CA ALA A 86 1.16 0.76 9.03
C ALA A 86 1.56 -0.52 9.79
N ALA A 87 2.71 -1.10 9.44
CA ALA A 87 3.18 -2.32 10.08
C ALA A 87 3.49 -2.16 11.57
N HIS A 88 4.08 -1.03 11.99
CA HIS A 88 4.51 -0.86 13.39
C HIS A 88 3.46 -0.25 14.30
N TYR A 89 2.51 0.54 13.75
CA TYR A 89 1.55 1.30 14.56
C TYR A 89 0.08 0.90 14.35
N PHE A 90 -0.26 0.34 13.19
CA PHE A 90 -1.65 -0.05 12.85
C PHE A 90 -1.92 -1.55 13.00
N LEU A 91 -0.92 -2.42 12.91
CA LEU A 91 -1.08 -3.83 13.27
C LEU A 91 -1.28 -3.97 14.79
N SER A 92 -2.24 -4.80 15.19
CA SER A 92 -2.56 -5.07 16.59
C SER A 92 -1.52 -5.98 17.23
N ALA A 93 -1.28 -5.80 18.53
CA ALA A 93 -0.35 -6.62 19.31
C ALA A 93 -0.83 -8.08 19.51
N ASP A 94 -2.12 -8.36 19.28
CA ASP A 94 -2.76 -9.66 19.52
C ASP A 94 -2.57 -10.68 18.37
N GLY A 95 -1.65 -10.39 17.44
CA GLY A 95 -1.24 -11.32 16.40
C GLY A 95 -1.95 -11.08 15.07
N ASP A 96 -1.28 -11.51 14.00
CA ASP A 96 -1.70 -11.47 12.60
C ASP A 96 -2.89 -12.41 12.36
N ILE A 97 -4.03 -12.21 13.01
CA ILE A 97 -5.21 -13.05 12.85
C ILE A 97 -6.24 -12.38 11.94
N ALA A 98 -6.55 -13.05 10.84
CA ALA A 98 -7.47 -12.58 9.83
C ALA A 98 -8.90 -12.72 10.36
N HIS A 99 -9.61 -11.60 10.45
CA HIS A 99 -11.04 -11.59 10.73
C HIS A 99 -11.82 -12.06 9.49
N ILE A 100 -11.92 -13.37 9.32
CA ILE A 100 -12.68 -13.98 8.22
C ILE A 100 -14.13 -14.30 8.62
N SER A 101 -15.01 -14.30 7.63
CA SER A 101 -16.41 -14.69 7.82
C SER A 101 -16.56 -16.21 8.00
N GLN A 102 -17.65 -16.64 8.63
CA GLN A 102 -17.93 -18.07 8.85
C GLN A 102 -18.06 -18.85 7.53
N ALA A 103 -18.63 -18.24 6.49
CA ALA A 103 -18.69 -18.82 5.14
C ALA A 103 -17.29 -19.04 4.53
N THR A 104 -16.33 -18.17 4.85
CA THR A 104 -14.94 -18.33 4.43
C THR A 104 -14.28 -19.50 5.16
N VAL A 105 -14.55 -19.68 6.47
CA VAL A 105 -14.07 -20.82 7.26
C VAL A 105 -14.56 -22.15 6.67
N GLU A 106 -15.85 -22.24 6.32
CA GLU A 106 -16.43 -23.43 5.69
C GLU A 106 -15.81 -23.73 4.32
N SER A 107 -15.59 -22.68 3.52
CA SER A 107 -14.93 -22.82 2.22
C SER A 107 -13.48 -23.31 2.36
N LEU A 108 -12.73 -22.80 3.35
CA LEU A 108 -11.36 -23.24 3.65
C LEU A 108 -11.31 -24.73 4.06
N LYS A 109 -12.28 -25.16 4.88
CA LYS A 109 -12.45 -26.59 5.24
C LYS A 109 -12.68 -27.46 4.01
N GLY A 110 -13.45 -26.98 3.03
CA GLY A 110 -13.70 -27.67 1.77
C GLY A 110 -12.46 -27.86 0.89
N ILE A 111 -11.45 -26.98 1.02
CA ILE A 111 -10.19 -27.03 0.26
C ILE A 111 -9.10 -27.80 1.04
N GLY A 112 -9.42 -28.33 2.22
CA GLY A 112 -8.51 -29.16 3.03
C GLY A 112 -7.72 -28.40 4.10
N PHE A 113 -8.04 -27.13 4.34
CA PHE A 113 -7.44 -26.34 5.41
C PHE A 113 -8.34 -26.31 6.65
N GLN A 114 -7.83 -26.77 7.79
CA GLN A 114 -8.56 -26.76 9.06
C GLN A 114 -8.18 -25.53 9.88
N TYR A 115 -8.93 -24.45 9.68
CA TYR A 115 -8.82 -23.25 10.51
C TYR A 115 -10.13 -22.99 11.26
N GLU A 116 -10.03 -22.47 12.48
CA GLU A 116 -11.17 -21.92 13.22
C GLU A 116 -11.28 -20.41 13.03
N GLN A 117 -12.45 -19.87 13.36
CA GLN A 117 -12.71 -18.44 13.21
C GLN A 117 -11.82 -17.66 14.18
N GLY A 118 -10.96 -16.78 13.65
CA GLY A 118 -10.00 -16.01 14.45
C GLY A 118 -8.67 -16.70 14.68
N GLU A 119 -8.38 -17.83 14.02
CA GLU A 119 -7.09 -18.53 14.07
C GLU A 119 -6.35 -18.53 12.72
N VAL A 120 -6.91 -17.84 11.71
CA VAL A 120 -6.30 -17.77 10.38
C VAL A 120 -5.15 -16.77 10.39
N PRO A 121 -3.89 -17.16 10.15
CA PRO A 121 -2.80 -16.22 10.08
C PRO A 121 -2.94 -15.32 8.82
N LEU A 122 -2.72 -14.01 8.96
CA LEU A 122 -2.72 -13.02 7.87
C LEU A 122 -1.48 -13.15 6.97
N VAL A 123 -0.43 -13.79 7.46
CA VAL A 123 0.85 -14.01 6.77
C VAL A 123 1.31 -15.46 7.06
N PRO A 124 1.78 -16.22 6.06
CA PRO A 124 2.39 -17.54 6.31
C PRO A 124 3.68 -17.45 7.14
#